data_AF-A0A167G1N5-F1
#
_entry.id   AF-A0A167G1N5-F1
#
_cell.length_a   1.000
_cell.length_b   1.000
_cell.length_c   1.000
_cell.angle_alpha   90.00
_cell.angle_beta   90.00
_cell.angle_gamma   90.00
#
_symmetry.space_group_name_H-M   'P 1'
#
loop_
_entity.id
_entity.type
_entity.pdbx_description
1 polymer ?
#
loop_
_entity_poly.entity_id
_entity_poly.type
_entity_poly.pdbx_seq_one_letter_code
_entity_poly.pdbx_strand_id
1 'polypeptide(L)'
;MSSPVFQRYTGLPSVGDGEVEEILTAKACFVMMNGSNGFSFTAPLSLLSRLSAPVDALVHSAVEGAHACVNLEVSDKDTFYRFFQFVYMGSYDELTSPENAHLADDTKNGLPVLAKISAERSDVVETRPVLFGASSTSAVPGTSAQSPFGGTPSGGALFGCSTQSVPSGDASFGFGGSTRPVFGGGGLFGRPQTGFKLPYSIVSCRDALRKVTPPLIPTRGECEELSHNNVDYRLSFKSHAISAFLRSHDPMYSWQTAAGNERDSFGNVFVGHAKVWKFAEKYAIAALMDFSTSELIRELACWMIKDSAFVTDFGQLVRHSYHDCSAGGIAQFAACIFEDAKDLDSWQELLKEVPAFHSDLGHALAEVYSTWQPIIFRE
;
A
#
# COMPACT_ATOMS: atom_id res chain seq x y z
N MET A 1 -27.38 -13.69 -17.59
CA MET A 1 -25.92 -13.66 -17.87
C MET A 1 -25.23 -13.41 -16.56
N SER A 2 -24.70 -14.46 -15.92
CA SER A 2 -23.96 -14.34 -14.66
C SER A 2 -22.64 -13.62 -14.93
N SER A 3 -22.33 -12.58 -14.16
CA SER A 3 -21.11 -11.79 -14.32
C SER A 3 -19.87 -12.69 -14.14
N PRO A 4 -18.93 -12.74 -15.10
CA PRO A 4 -17.81 -13.68 -15.12
C PRO A 4 -16.68 -13.35 -14.12
N VAL A 5 -16.92 -12.47 -13.15
CA VAL A 5 -15.85 -11.91 -12.29
C VAL A 5 -15.50 -12.82 -11.10
N PHE A 6 -16.35 -13.80 -10.76
CA PHE A 6 -16.20 -14.61 -9.54
C PHE A 6 -15.31 -15.86 -9.64
N GLN A 7 -14.60 -16.07 -10.75
CA GLN A 7 -13.77 -17.26 -10.97
C GLN A 7 -12.27 -17.06 -10.74
N ARG A 8 -11.85 -15.95 -10.13
CA ARG A 8 -10.43 -15.57 -10.02
C ARG A 8 -9.84 -15.62 -8.62
N TYR A 9 -10.45 -16.28 -7.64
CA TYR A 9 -9.70 -16.53 -6.41
C TYR A 9 -8.56 -17.50 -6.74
N THR A 10 -7.32 -17.11 -6.49
CA THR A 10 -6.16 -18.03 -6.48
C THR A 10 -5.81 -18.26 -5.02
N GLY A 11 -5.93 -19.49 -4.54
CA GLY A 11 -5.69 -19.85 -3.15
C GLY A 11 -6.49 -21.08 -2.75
N LEU A 12 -6.44 -21.46 -1.48
CA LEU A 12 -7.16 -22.63 -0.99
C LEU A 12 -8.68 -22.59 -1.28
N PRO A 13 -9.38 -21.44 -1.21
CA PRO A 13 -10.82 -21.39 -1.49
C PRO A 13 -11.23 -21.68 -2.95
N SER A 14 -10.28 -21.64 -3.90
CA SER A 14 -10.58 -22.01 -5.29
C SER A 14 -10.27 -23.46 -5.64
N VAL A 15 -9.78 -24.22 -4.66
CA VAL A 15 -9.49 -25.63 -4.77
C VAL A 15 -10.78 -26.40 -4.45
N GLY A 16 -11.16 -27.35 -5.31
CA GLY A 16 -12.33 -28.19 -5.04
C GLY A 16 -12.11 -29.08 -3.82
N ASP A 17 -13.18 -29.44 -3.08
CA ASP A 17 -13.09 -30.17 -1.81
C ASP A 17 -12.19 -31.42 -1.85
N GLY A 18 -12.19 -32.17 -2.97
CA GLY A 18 -11.35 -33.35 -3.16
C GLY A 18 -9.86 -33.05 -3.38
N GLU A 19 -9.51 -31.87 -3.91
CA GLU A 19 -8.13 -31.43 -4.09
C GLU A 19 -7.55 -30.79 -2.82
N VAL A 20 -8.39 -30.30 -1.91
CA VAL A 20 -7.91 -29.66 -0.66
C VAL A 20 -7.13 -30.65 0.20
N GLU A 21 -7.61 -31.89 0.33
CA GLU A 21 -6.90 -32.92 1.10
C GLU A 21 -5.55 -33.28 0.45
N GLU A 22 -5.50 -33.37 -0.88
CA GLU A 22 -4.25 -33.59 -1.63
C GLU A 22 -3.25 -32.43 -1.39
N ILE A 23 -3.74 -31.19 -1.39
CA ILE A 23 -2.88 -30.03 -1.11
C ILE A 23 -2.36 -30.05 0.32
N LEU A 24 -3.21 -30.33 1.31
CA LEU A 24 -2.80 -30.32 2.72
C LEU A 24 -1.88 -31.49 3.08
N THR A 25 -1.94 -32.59 2.33
CA THR A 25 -1.05 -33.75 2.49
C THR A 25 0.21 -33.69 1.64
N ALA A 26 0.29 -32.73 0.71
CA ALA A 26 1.47 -32.53 -0.12
C ALA A 26 2.70 -32.17 0.72
N LYS A 27 3.89 -32.37 0.12
CA LYS A 27 5.15 -31.93 0.70
C LYS A 27 5.05 -30.45 1.05
N ALA A 28 5.54 -30.08 2.23
CA ALA A 28 5.63 -28.70 2.66
C ALA A 28 7.05 -28.14 2.46
N CYS A 29 7.15 -26.84 2.22
CA CYS A 29 8.41 -26.09 2.19
C CYS A 29 8.40 -24.99 3.23
N PHE A 30 9.59 -24.61 3.67
CA PHE A 30 9.78 -23.38 4.42
C PHE A 30 9.84 -22.21 3.45
N VAL A 31 8.92 -21.26 3.59
CA VAL A 31 8.95 -20.00 2.88
C VAL A 31 9.59 -18.98 3.79
N MET A 32 10.70 -18.40 3.36
CA MET A 32 11.45 -17.41 4.14
C MET A 32 11.32 -16.04 3.51
N MET A 33 11.24 -15.02 4.35
CA MET A 33 11.38 -13.64 3.93
C MET A 33 12.88 -13.30 3.78
N ASN A 34 13.29 -12.86 2.58
CA ASN A 34 14.69 -12.56 2.30
C ASN A 34 15.26 -11.52 3.29
N GLY A 35 16.48 -11.76 3.78
CA GLY A 35 17.18 -10.87 4.70
C GLY A 35 16.66 -10.85 6.14
N SER A 36 15.66 -11.67 6.48
CA SER A 36 15.15 -11.75 7.86
C SER A 36 15.76 -12.92 8.62
N ASN A 37 16.33 -12.65 9.80
CA ASN A 37 16.84 -13.69 10.68
C ASN A 37 15.67 -14.48 11.28
N GLY A 38 15.27 -15.56 10.61
CA GLY A 38 14.43 -16.61 11.18
C GLY A 38 12.92 -16.45 11.00
N PHE A 39 12.45 -15.54 10.15
CA PHE A 39 11.02 -15.46 9.87
C PHE A 39 10.65 -16.38 8.70
N SER A 40 9.98 -17.49 9.02
CA SER A 40 9.61 -18.51 8.03
C SER A 40 8.21 -19.05 8.29
N PHE A 41 7.54 -19.46 7.22
CA PHE A 41 6.25 -20.13 7.25
C PHE A 41 6.36 -21.48 6.58
N THR A 42 5.63 -22.45 7.10
CA THR A 42 5.46 -23.74 6.42
C THR A 42 4.22 -23.67 5.55
N ALA A 43 4.37 -23.99 4.27
CA ALA A 43 3.26 -24.04 3.32
C ALA A 43 3.38 -25.22 2.36
N PRO A 44 2.25 -25.81 1.92
CA PRO A 44 2.28 -26.88 0.91
C PRO A 44 2.83 -26.38 -0.43
N LEU A 45 3.75 -27.13 -1.03
CA LEU A 45 4.35 -26.77 -2.33
C LEU A 45 3.30 -26.68 -3.43
N SER A 46 2.34 -27.61 -3.44
CA SER A 46 1.25 -27.66 -4.41
C SER A 46 0.36 -26.42 -4.34
N LEU A 47 0.18 -25.84 -3.14
CA LEU A 47 -0.56 -24.60 -2.97
C LEU A 47 0.18 -23.41 -3.56
N LEU A 48 1.47 -23.27 -3.23
CA LEU A 48 2.30 -22.15 -3.71
C LEU A 48 2.48 -22.16 -5.23
N SER A 49 2.72 -23.34 -5.80
CA SER A 49 2.93 -23.55 -7.24
C SER A 49 1.72 -23.13 -8.08
N ARG A 50 0.52 -23.15 -7.50
CA ARG A 50 -0.72 -22.75 -8.17
C ARG A 50 -0.97 -21.25 -8.18
N LEU A 51 -0.23 -20.46 -7.40
CA LEU A 51 -0.48 -19.03 -7.26
C LEU A 51 -0.09 -18.26 -8.53
N SER A 52 1.08 -18.60 -9.10
CA SER A 52 1.60 -17.98 -10.31
C SER A 52 2.81 -18.74 -10.85
N ALA A 53 3.13 -18.57 -12.14
CA ALA A 53 4.29 -19.19 -12.76
C ALA A 53 5.65 -18.77 -12.12
N PRO A 54 5.86 -17.49 -11.71
CA PRO A 54 7.07 -17.13 -10.98
C PRO A 54 7.22 -17.85 -9.63
N VAL A 55 6.13 -17.99 -8.87
CA VAL A 55 6.17 -18.71 -7.58
C VAL A 55 6.42 -20.19 -7.83
N ASP A 56 5.80 -20.78 -8.85
CA ASP A 56 6.04 -22.16 -9.27
C ASP A 56 7.51 -22.44 -9.60
N ALA A 57 8.15 -21.55 -10.38
CA ALA A 57 9.57 -21.66 -10.70
C ALA A 57 10.45 -21.61 -9.44
N LEU A 58 10.10 -20.77 -8.46
CA LEU A 58 10.80 -20.70 -7.17
C LEU A 58 10.62 -22.00 -6.38
N VAL A 59 9.40 -22.54 -6.32
CA VAL A 59 9.10 -23.82 -5.66
C VAL A 59 9.90 -24.96 -6.30
N HIS A 60 9.94 -25.04 -7.62
CA HIS A 60 10.73 -26.07 -8.33
C HIS A 60 12.22 -25.96 -8.02
N SER A 61 12.79 -24.75 -8.03
CA SER A 61 14.20 -24.56 -7.67
C SER A 61 14.51 -24.92 -6.21
N ALA A 62 13.54 -24.74 -5.31
CA ALA A 62 13.66 -25.09 -3.91
C ALA A 62 13.64 -26.62 -3.67
N VAL A 63 12.92 -27.38 -4.49
CA VAL A 63 12.79 -28.85 -4.36
C VAL A 63 14.11 -29.56 -4.63
N GLU A 64 14.98 -29.00 -5.47
CA GLU A 64 16.29 -29.56 -5.79
C GLU A 64 17.30 -29.43 -4.64
N GLY A 65 17.02 -28.56 -3.66
CA GLY A 65 17.83 -28.37 -2.47
C GLY A 65 17.60 -29.43 -1.39
N ALA A 66 18.63 -29.66 -0.56
CA ALA A 66 18.55 -30.58 0.59
C ALA A 66 17.46 -30.19 1.62
N HIS A 67 17.08 -28.91 1.65
CA HIS A 67 15.97 -28.38 2.44
C HIS A 67 15.05 -27.62 1.50
N ALA A 68 13.83 -28.10 1.30
CA ALA A 68 12.84 -27.45 0.44
C ALA A 68 12.49 -26.07 1.00
N CYS A 69 13.16 -25.04 0.50
CA CYS A 69 13.06 -23.69 1.03
C CYS A 69 12.92 -22.65 -0.08
N VAL A 70 11.84 -21.87 -0.03
CA VAL A 70 11.52 -20.82 -0.99
C VAL A 70 11.82 -19.47 -0.35
N ASN A 71 12.69 -18.68 -0.98
CA ASN A 71 12.99 -17.33 -0.53
C ASN A 71 12.12 -16.32 -1.29
N LEU A 72 11.20 -15.66 -0.58
CA LEU A 72 10.42 -14.56 -1.13
C LEU A 72 11.06 -13.24 -0.69
N GLU A 73 11.39 -12.41 -1.67
CA GLU A 73 11.76 -11.01 -1.49
C GLU A 73 10.51 -10.19 -1.13
N VAL A 74 10.30 -9.98 0.17
CA VAL A 74 9.19 -9.19 0.73
C VAL A 74 9.75 -8.09 1.61
N SER A 75 9.22 -6.87 1.46
CA SER A 75 9.77 -5.67 2.10
C SER A 75 9.56 -5.63 3.61
N ASP A 76 8.46 -6.21 4.10
CA ASP A 76 8.14 -6.25 5.52
C ASP A 76 7.30 -7.45 5.92
N LYS A 77 7.27 -7.71 7.24
CA LYS A 77 6.58 -8.86 7.83
C LYS A 77 5.07 -8.80 7.64
N ASP A 78 4.46 -7.62 7.70
CA ASP A 78 3.00 -7.47 7.57
C ASP A 78 2.52 -7.86 6.17
N THR A 79 3.22 -7.40 5.13
CA THR A 79 3.00 -7.82 3.74
C THR A 79 3.12 -9.34 3.60
N PHE A 80 4.09 -9.95 4.27
CA PHE A 80 4.30 -11.40 4.28
C PHE A 80 3.14 -12.15 4.96
N TYR A 81 2.67 -11.69 6.13
CA TYR A 81 1.52 -12.27 6.83
C TYR A 81 0.26 -12.22 5.96
N ARG A 82 -0.01 -11.08 5.32
CA ARG A 82 -1.19 -10.88 4.46
C ARG A 82 -1.19 -11.75 3.24
N PHE A 83 -0.01 -11.92 2.64
CA PHE A 83 0.15 -12.89 1.56
C PHE A 83 -0.31 -14.28 2.00
N PHE A 84 0.15 -14.77 3.17
CA PHE A 84 -0.29 -16.08 3.65
C PHE A 84 -1.76 -16.14 4.05
N GLN A 85 -2.31 -15.09 4.68
CA GLN A 85 -3.75 -15.01 4.92
C GLN A 85 -4.52 -15.16 3.60
N PHE A 86 -4.12 -14.43 2.55
CA PHE A 86 -4.74 -14.54 1.24
C PHE A 86 -4.60 -15.94 0.64
N VAL A 87 -3.41 -16.54 0.70
CA VAL A 87 -3.16 -17.89 0.16
C VAL A 87 -4.09 -18.94 0.79
N TYR A 88 -4.31 -18.85 2.11
CA TYR A 88 -5.14 -19.82 2.84
C TYR A 88 -6.63 -19.47 2.89
N MET A 89 -6.98 -18.18 2.93
CA MET A 89 -8.35 -17.71 3.18
C MET A 89 -8.99 -17.06 1.96
N GLY A 90 -8.23 -16.78 0.91
CA GLY A 90 -8.68 -16.01 -0.26
C GLY A 90 -8.90 -14.51 0.02
N SER A 91 -8.59 -14.08 1.24
CA SER A 91 -8.70 -12.72 1.74
C SER A 91 -7.66 -12.50 2.84
N TYR A 92 -7.43 -11.24 3.21
CA TYR A 92 -6.65 -10.91 4.41
C TYR A 92 -7.40 -9.90 5.27
N ASP A 93 -7.18 -9.97 6.59
CA ASP A 93 -7.87 -9.10 7.55
C ASP A 93 -7.43 -7.65 7.43
N GLU A 94 -8.18 -6.70 7.99
CA GLU A 94 -7.83 -5.29 7.97
C GLU A 94 -6.45 -5.00 8.62
N LEU A 95 -5.77 -3.96 8.12
CA LEU A 95 -4.50 -3.46 8.67
C LEU A 95 -4.71 -2.87 10.07
N THR A 96 -4.46 -3.66 11.10
CA THR A 96 -4.34 -3.15 12.47
C THR A 96 -2.89 -2.71 12.73
N SER A 97 -2.69 -1.47 13.16
CA SER A 97 -1.36 -0.97 13.52
C SER A 97 -0.69 -1.90 14.55
N PRO A 98 0.56 -2.34 14.34
CA PRO A 98 1.25 -3.25 15.25
C PRO A 98 1.53 -2.62 16.63
N GLU A 99 1.47 -1.29 16.77
CA GLU A 99 1.60 -0.64 18.09
C GLU A 99 0.47 -1.01 19.06
N ASN A 100 -0.71 -1.36 18.53
CA ASN A 100 -1.83 -1.84 19.36
C ASN A 100 -1.73 -3.35 19.67
N ALA A 101 -0.88 -4.10 18.96
CA ALA A 101 -0.67 -5.51 19.24
C ALA A 101 0.10 -5.73 20.56
N HIS A 102 0.86 -4.74 21.04
CA HIS A 102 1.57 -4.80 22.32
C HIS A 102 0.66 -4.73 23.55
N LEU A 103 -0.59 -4.30 23.42
CA LEU A 103 -1.58 -4.32 24.50
C LEU A 103 -2.51 -5.54 24.46
N ALA A 104 -2.44 -6.35 23.40
CA ALA A 104 -3.26 -7.54 23.23
C ALA A 104 -2.59 -8.84 23.71
N ASP A 105 -1.33 -8.79 24.17
CA ASP A 105 -0.56 -9.98 24.52
C ASP A 105 -0.51 -10.23 26.04
N ASP A 106 -1.56 -10.87 26.54
CA ASP A 106 -1.43 -11.93 27.55
C ASP A 106 -2.41 -13.10 27.31
N THR A 107 -3.20 -13.06 26.22
CA THR A 107 -4.07 -14.18 25.84
C THR A 107 -3.43 -14.95 24.69
N LYS A 108 -2.45 -15.77 25.05
CA LYS A 108 -2.04 -16.95 24.27
C LYS A 108 -3.32 -17.63 23.76
N ASN A 109 -3.49 -17.72 22.43
CA ASN A 109 -4.33 -18.70 21.68
C ASN A 109 -5.14 -18.16 20.48
N GLY A 110 -4.91 -16.92 20.01
CA GLY A 110 -5.68 -16.36 18.88
C GLY A 110 -5.09 -16.50 17.47
N LEU A 111 -4.01 -17.27 17.24
CA LEU A 111 -3.52 -17.52 15.88
C LEU A 111 -4.39 -18.65 15.26
N PRO A 112 -4.91 -18.53 14.02
CA PRO A 112 -5.52 -19.67 13.37
C PRO A 112 -4.53 -20.83 13.37
N VAL A 113 -5.01 -22.00 13.80
CA VAL A 113 -4.28 -23.24 14.14
C VAL A 113 -3.33 -23.76 13.04
N LEU A 114 -3.33 -23.16 11.85
CA LEU A 114 -2.51 -23.54 10.70
C LEU A 114 -1.02 -23.18 10.80
N ALA A 115 -0.61 -22.24 11.66
CA ALA A 115 0.82 -21.84 11.77
C ALA A 115 1.57 -22.44 12.98
N LYS A 116 0.94 -23.33 13.77
CA LYS A 116 1.56 -23.95 14.96
C LYS A 116 2.17 -25.33 14.74
N ILE A 117 2.32 -25.78 13.50
CA ILE A 117 3.09 -26.99 13.19
C ILE A 117 4.51 -26.56 12.81
N SER A 118 5.48 -26.93 13.64
CA SER A 118 6.93 -26.77 13.44
C SER A 118 7.58 -25.51 14.04
N ALA A 119 7.52 -25.37 15.35
CA ALA A 119 8.51 -24.60 16.13
C ALA A 119 8.90 -25.30 17.45
N GLU A 120 9.03 -26.63 17.47
CA GLU A 120 9.66 -27.36 18.59
C GLU A 120 10.35 -28.64 18.10
N ARG A 121 11.59 -28.51 17.61
CA ARG A 121 12.67 -29.51 17.83
C ARG A 121 13.99 -29.00 17.26
N SER A 122 14.82 -28.45 18.14
CA SER A 122 16.26 -28.31 17.89
C SER A 122 16.98 -29.09 18.98
N ASP A 123 16.95 -30.42 18.89
CA ASP A 123 17.86 -31.25 19.67
C ASP A 123 19.18 -31.39 18.91
N VAL A 124 20.23 -30.92 19.58
CA VAL A 124 21.64 -30.96 19.22
C VAL A 124 22.07 -32.41 18.95
N VAL A 125 22.47 -32.72 17.71
CA VAL A 125 23.27 -33.90 17.40
C VAL A 125 24.73 -33.46 17.30
N GLU A 126 25.45 -33.66 18.40
CA GLU A 126 26.90 -33.53 18.49
C GLU A 126 27.55 -34.82 17.98
N THR A 127 28.06 -34.81 16.74
CA THR A 127 28.96 -35.85 16.25
C THR A 127 30.41 -35.39 16.33
N ARG A 128 31.14 -35.91 17.33
CA ARG A 128 32.61 -36.02 17.31
C ARG A 128 33.05 -37.01 16.22
N PRO A 129 34.24 -36.81 15.63
CA PRO A 129 35.25 -37.85 15.84
C PRO A 129 36.70 -37.32 16.06
N VAL A 130 37.31 -37.91 17.08
CA VAL A 130 38.67 -38.48 17.20
C VAL A 130 39.86 -37.82 16.47
N LEU A 131 40.80 -37.35 17.30
CA LEU A 131 42.21 -37.00 17.02
C LEU A 131 43.09 -38.22 16.70
N PHE A 132 43.98 -38.10 15.70
CA PHE A 132 45.38 -38.61 15.60
C PHE A 132 45.91 -38.05 14.25
N GLY A 133 47.12 -37.52 14.01
CA GLY A 133 48.37 -37.36 14.75
C GLY A 133 49.52 -37.26 13.71
N ALA A 134 50.27 -36.15 13.74
CA ALA A 134 51.67 -35.92 13.33
C ALA A 134 52.20 -36.04 11.87
N SER A 135 52.67 -34.88 11.39
CA SER A 135 53.98 -34.52 10.78
C SER A 135 54.73 -35.44 9.80
N SER A 136 55.21 -34.86 8.68
CA SER A 136 56.63 -34.86 8.25
C SER A 136 56.94 -33.86 7.12
N THR A 137 58.15 -33.31 7.22
CA THR A 137 58.86 -32.27 6.43
C THR A 137 59.54 -32.81 5.16
N SER A 138 59.76 -31.97 4.12
CA SER A 138 61.07 -31.81 3.46
C SER A 138 61.10 -30.74 2.34
N ALA A 139 62.31 -30.20 2.10
CA ALA A 139 62.70 -29.03 1.32
C ALA A 139 62.83 -29.18 -0.23
N VAL A 140 62.55 -28.07 -0.96
CA VAL A 140 63.35 -27.27 -1.97
C VAL A 140 64.61 -27.95 -2.56
N PRO A 141 65.03 -27.83 -3.87
CA PRO A 141 65.35 -26.53 -4.53
C PRO A 141 65.38 -26.35 -6.10
N GLY A 142 65.48 -25.08 -6.51
CA GLY A 142 66.17 -24.57 -7.74
C GLY A 142 65.31 -24.39 -9.01
N THR A 143 65.47 -23.41 -9.92
CA THR A 143 66.50 -22.38 -10.21
C THR A 143 65.99 -21.36 -11.28
N SER A 144 66.30 -20.07 -11.05
CA SER A 144 66.61 -18.92 -11.95
C SER A 144 66.45 -18.90 -13.49
N ALA A 145 65.98 -17.74 -14.05
CA ALA A 145 66.66 -16.83 -15.02
C ALA A 145 65.72 -15.64 -15.42
N GLN A 146 65.98 -14.39 -15.00
CA GLN A 146 66.66 -13.26 -15.70
C GLN A 146 65.90 -12.53 -16.85
N SER A 147 65.28 -11.36 -16.51
CA SER A 147 65.41 -9.96 -17.04
C SER A 147 65.41 -9.61 -18.56
N PRO A 148 65.46 -8.33 -19.03
CA PRO A 148 65.07 -7.01 -18.48
C PRO A 148 64.34 -6.09 -19.51
N PHE A 149 63.90 -4.90 -19.08
CA PHE A 149 63.78 -3.57 -19.77
C PHE A 149 62.65 -2.81 -19.02
N GLY A 150 62.79 -1.63 -18.42
CA GLY A 150 63.73 -0.52 -18.54
C GLY A 150 62.98 0.71 -19.04
N GLY A 151 62.70 1.70 -18.17
CA GLY A 151 62.33 3.07 -18.60
C GLY A 151 61.19 3.76 -17.83
N THR A 152 61.56 4.60 -16.85
CA THR A 152 60.88 5.85 -16.46
C THR A 152 61.71 7.03 -17.03
N PRO A 153 61.41 8.35 -16.86
CA PRO A 153 60.36 9.04 -16.06
C PRO A 153 59.74 10.29 -16.75
N SER A 154 59.06 11.12 -15.94
CA SER A 154 58.57 12.51 -16.16
C SER A 154 57.08 12.58 -16.48
N GLY A 155 56.23 13.38 -15.84
CA GLY A 155 56.38 14.49 -14.88
C GLY A 155 55.05 15.26 -14.90
N GLY A 156 54.66 15.92 -13.80
CA GLY A 156 53.50 16.82 -13.80
C GLY A 156 52.75 16.86 -12.47
N ALA A 157 52.96 17.95 -11.74
CA ALA A 157 52.39 18.27 -10.44
C ALA A 157 51.01 18.98 -10.54
N LEU A 158 50.46 19.34 -9.36
CA LEU A 158 49.40 20.33 -9.07
C LEU A 158 47.96 19.76 -9.17
N PHE A 159 47.10 19.76 -8.16
CA PHE A 159 46.80 20.75 -7.13
C PHE A 159 46.34 20.09 -5.82
N GLY A 160 46.66 20.73 -4.71
CA GLY A 160 46.00 20.54 -3.42
C GLY A 160 44.88 21.55 -3.19
N CYS A 161 43.91 21.21 -2.35
CA CYS A 161 43.13 22.20 -1.61
C CYS A 161 42.68 21.61 -0.27
N SER A 162 43.10 22.29 0.81
CA SER A 162 42.78 22.03 2.20
C SER A 162 41.36 22.47 2.54
N THR A 163 40.62 21.67 3.29
CA THR A 163 39.40 22.10 3.97
C THR A 163 39.76 22.77 5.30
N GLN A 164 39.58 24.09 5.36
CA GLN A 164 39.63 24.89 6.59
C GLN A 164 38.31 24.75 7.37
N SER A 165 38.45 24.55 8.66
CA SER A 165 37.44 24.71 9.70
C SER A 165 37.17 26.20 9.96
N VAL A 166 35.90 26.54 10.22
CA VAL A 166 35.45 27.89 10.63
C VAL A 166 34.47 27.70 11.81
N PRO A 167 34.44 28.62 12.79
CA PRO A 167 34.05 28.32 14.16
C PRO A 167 32.59 28.65 14.48
N SER A 168 32.12 27.98 15.52
CA SER A 168 30.88 28.24 16.26
C SER A 168 30.87 29.65 16.86
N GLY A 169 29.79 30.39 16.61
CA GLY A 169 29.51 31.70 17.21
C GLY A 169 28.14 31.69 17.88
N ASP A 170 28.13 32.06 19.14
CA ASP A 170 27.00 32.22 20.04
C ASP A 170 25.92 33.18 19.52
N ALA A 171 24.65 32.83 19.77
CA ALA A 171 23.59 33.82 19.94
C ALA A 171 22.57 33.31 20.97
N SER A 172 22.76 33.78 22.20
CA SER A 172 21.84 33.65 23.33
C SER A 172 20.73 34.70 23.15
N PHE A 173 19.46 34.29 23.11
CA PHE A 173 18.32 35.20 23.18
C PHE A 173 17.43 34.85 24.37
N GLY A 174 17.15 35.88 25.17
CA GLY A 174 16.62 35.79 26.51
C GLY A 174 15.13 35.44 26.60
N PHE A 175 14.81 34.79 27.72
CA PHE A 175 13.46 34.67 28.25
C PHE A 175 12.94 36.03 28.73
N GLY A 176 11.76 36.41 28.27
CA GLY A 176 11.03 37.53 28.83
C GLY A 176 9.60 37.63 28.30
N GLY A 177 8.63 37.74 29.21
CA GLY A 177 7.38 38.45 28.93
C GLY A 177 6.14 37.61 28.71
N SER A 178 5.58 37.09 29.81
CA SER A 178 4.14 36.82 29.93
C SER A 178 3.35 38.11 29.69
N THR A 179 2.51 38.14 28.66
CA THR A 179 1.38 39.08 28.56
C THR A 179 0.16 38.38 27.94
N ARG A 180 -0.96 38.47 28.66
CA ARG A 180 -2.30 38.04 28.24
C ARG A 180 -2.77 38.87 27.03
N PRO A 181 -3.56 38.31 26.09
CA PRO A 181 -4.45 39.13 25.29
C PRO A 181 -5.78 39.32 26.01
N VAL A 182 -6.12 40.59 26.14
CA VAL A 182 -7.38 41.17 26.59
C VAL A 182 -8.45 41.00 25.51
N PHE A 183 -9.68 40.77 25.95
CA PHE A 183 -10.90 40.76 25.17
C PHE A 183 -11.14 42.09 24.41
N GLY A 184 -11.46 42.00 23.12
CA GLY A 184 -12.05 43.06 22.29
C GLY A 184 -12.11 42.55 20.85
N GLY A 185 -13.24 42.37 20.17
CA GLY A 185 -14.50 43.10 20.24
C GLY A 185 -14.62 43.97 18.98
N GLY A 186 -15.11 43.41 17.87
CA GLY A 186 -15.53 44.19 16.69
C GLY A 186 -15.09 43.60 15.34
N GLY A 187 -16.03 43.05 14.58
CA GLY A 187 -15.79 42.57 13.21
C GLY A 187 -16.87 41.65 12.65
N LEU A 188 -18.13 42.09 12.69
CA LEU A 188 -19.30 41.44 12.11
C LEU A 188 -19.26 41.45 10.56
N PHE A 189 -18.52 40.53 9.94
CA PHE A 189 -18.79 40.06 8.57
C PHE A 189 -18.34 38.60 8.47
N GLY A 190 -19.10 37.72 9.13
CA GLY A 190 -18.95 36.28 8.95
C GLY A 190 -19.27 35.91 7.50
N ARG A 191 -18.24 35.51 6.76
CA ARG A 191 -18.38 34.86 5.46
C ARG A 191 -19.38 33.70 5.61
N PRO A 192 -20.46 33.64 4.84
CA PRO A 192 -21.40 32.53 4.95
C PRO A 192 -20.65 31.26 4.54
N GLN A 193 -20.36 30.38 5.50
CA GLN A 193 -19.83 29.06 5.23
C GLN A 193 -20.97 28.20 4.68
N THR A 194 -21.32 28.43 3.42
CA THR A 194 -22.26 27.60 2.67
C THR A 194 -21.50 26.43 2.06
N GLY A 195 -21.86 25.21 2.45
CA GLY A 195 -21.55 24.00 1.70
C GLY A 195 -20.56 23.05 2.39
N PHE A 196 -21.09 22.22 3.30
CA PHE A 196 -20.50 20.98 3.82
C PHE A 196 -19.03 21.01 4.27
N LYS A 197 -18.80 21.46 5.51
CA LYS A 197 -17.72 20.93 6.36
C LYS A 197 -18.29 19.74 7.12
N LEU A 198 -17.80 18.51 6.86
CA LEU A 198 -17.86 17.26 7.66
C LEU A 198 -17.59 16.06 6.71
N PRO A 199 -17.05 14.92 7.21
CA PRO A 199 -15.87 14.21 6.67
C PRO A 199 -16.01 13.47 5.32
N TYR A 200 -14.87 13.30 4.63
CA TYR A 200 -14.68 12.84 3.23
C TYR A 200 -15.09 11.38 2.87
N SER A 201 -15.99 10.72 3.59
CA SER A 201 -16.39 9.39 3.10
C SER A 201 -17.28 9.52 1.86
N ILE A 202 -16.84 8.91 0.75
CA ILE A 202 -17.62 8.79 -0.48
C ILE A 202 -18.95 8.07 -0.22
N VAL A 203 -18.93 7.06 0.66
CA VAL A 203 -20.14 6.33 1.08
C VAL A 203 -21.10 7.25 1.82
N SER A 204 -20.61 8.03 2.79
CA SER A 204 -21.42 9.04 3.48
C SER A 204 -21.97 10.11 2.54
N CYS A 205 -21.17 10.54 1.55
CA CYS A 205 -21.59 11.49 0.54
C CYS A 205 -22.69 10.92 -0.35
N ARG A 206 -22.57 9.67 -0.81
CA ARG A 206 -23.61 8.96 -1.57
C ARG A 206 -24.92 8.90 -0.80
N ASP A 207 -24.87 8.53 0.48
CA ASP A 207 -26.07 8.37 1.29
C ASP A 207 -26.72 9.72 1.63
N ALA A 208 -25.92 10.78 1.76
CA ALA A 208 -26.42 12.15 1.87
C ALA A 208 -27.07 12.63 0.56
N LEU A 209 -26.43 12.40 -0.58
CA LEU A 209 -26.95 12.77 -1.90
C LEU A 209 -28.29 12.06 -2.20
N ARG A 210 -28.42 10.78 -1.83
CA ARG A 210 -29.70 10.04 -1.95
C ARG A 210 -30.85 10.67 -1.15
N LYS A 211 -30.56 11.36 -0.05
CA LYS A 211 -31.59 12.03 0.77
C LYS A 211 -31.99 13.40 0.20
N VAL A 212 -31.05 14.08 -0.46
CA VAL A 212 -31.26 15.44 -0.98
C VAL A 212 -31.94 15.43 -2.34
N THR A 213 -31.74 14.38 -3.14
CA THR A 213 -32.35 14.26 -4.47
C THR A 213 -33.64 13.42 -4.40
N PRO A 214 -34.84 14.04 -4.28
CA PRO A 214 -36.08 13.31 -4.53
C PRO A 214 -36.07 12.76 -5.96
N PRO A 215 -36.76 11.63 -6.24
CA PRO A 215 -36.90 11.14 -7.61
C PRO A 215 -37.65 12.20 -8.42
N LEU A 216 -36.90 13.02 -9.17
CA LEU A 216 -37.45 13.97 -10.13
C LEU A 216 -38.09 13.15 -11.24
N ILE A 217 -39.38 12.86 -11.09
CA ILE A 217 -40.25 12.57 -12.23
C ILE A 217 -40.49 13.93 -12.88
N PRO A 218 -39.99 14.19 -14.10
CA PRO A 218 -40.14 15.51 -14.71
C PRO A 218 -41.62 15.75 -15.02
N THR A 219 -42.29 16.59 -14.23
CA THR A 219 -43.57 17.17 -14.62
C THR A 219 -43.31 18.24 -15.67
N ARG A 220 -43.47 17.83 -16.92
CA ARG A 220 -43.46 18.64 -18.14
C ARG A 220 -44.35 19.88 -17.98
N GLY A 221 -43.80 21.04 -17.62
CA GLY A 221 -44.64 22.24 -17.50
C GLY A 221 -44.01 23.58 -17.16
N GLU A 222 -42.90 23.66 -16.41
CA GLU A 222 -42.45 24.95 -15.88
C GLU A 222 -40.99 25.23 -16.23
N CYS A 223 -40.79 25.97 -17.32
CA CYS A 223 -39.52 26.59 -17.70
C CYS A 223 -39.64 28.10 -17.48
N GLU A 224 -39.34 28.61 -16.29
CA GLU A 224 -39.02 30.02 -16.11
C GLU A 224 -37.76 30.21 -15.26
N GLU A 225 -36.92 31.13 -15.76
CA GLU A 225 -35.62 31.64 -15.32
C GLU A 225 -35.07 31.25 -13.93
N LEU A 226 -34.10 30.33 -13.93
CA LEU A 226 -33.21 30.08 -12.77
C LEU A 226 -31.82 30.70 -13.00
N SER A 227 -31.60 31.91 -12.51
CA SER A 227 -30.26 32.53 -12.42
C SER A 227 -29.48 32.08 -11.16
N HIS A 228 -29.68 30.84 -10.69
CA HIS A 228 -29.27 30.36 -9.35
C HIS A 228 -28.36 29.12 -9.35
N ASN A 229 -27.56 28.82 -10.38
CA ASN A 229 -27.21 27.41 -10.63
C ASN A 229 -25.73 26.98 -10.54
N ASN A 230 -24.85 27.62 -9.77
CA ASN A 230 -23.47 27.10 -9.58
C ASN A 230 -23.40 25.97 -8.53
N VAL A 231 -24.16 26.09 -7.44
CA VAL A 231 -24.18 25.08 -6.36
C VAL A 231 -24.77 23.76 -6.85
N ASP A 232 -25.83 23.83 -7.65
CA ASP A 232 -26.51 22.65 -8.19
C ASP A 232 -25.62 21.89 -9.19
N TYR A 233 -24.89 22.62 -10.03
CA TYR A 233 -23.91 22.05 -10.95
C TYR A 233 -22.80 21.29 -10.22
N ARG A 234 -22.19 21.88 -9.18
CA ARG A 234 -21.11 21.24 -8.43
C ARG A 234 -21.56 19.95 -7.74
N LEU A 235 -22.75 19.96 -7.13
CA LEU A 235 -23.33 18.78 -6.50
C LEU A 235 -23.62 17.68 -7.53
N SER A 236 -24.09 18.06 -8.73
CA SER A 236 -24.36 17.11 -9.81
C SER A 236 -23.09 16.43 -10.34
N PHE A 237 -22.00 17.19 -10.53
CA PHE A 237 -20.72 16.65 -11.00
C PHE A 237 -20.11 15.69 -9.97
N LYS A 238 -20.03 16.12 -8.70
CA LYS A 238 -19.50 15.29 -7.61
C LYS A 238 -20.29 14.00 -7.43
N SER A 239 -21.63 14.09 -7.45
CA SER A 239 -22.53 12.93 -7.38
C SER A 239 -22.28 11.95 -8.54
N HIS A 240 -22.09 12.47 -9.76
CA HIS A 240 -21.78 11.66 -10.93
C HIS A 240 -20.42 11.00 -10.83
N ALA A 241 -19.37 11.74 -10.44
CA ALA A 241 -18.02 11.23 -10.24
C ALA A 241 -18.01 10.08 -9.23
N ILE A 242 -18.62 10.29 -8.06
CA ILE A 242 -18.79 9.27 -7.02
C ILE A 242 -19.54 8.06 -7.55
N SER A 243 -20.64 8.28 -8.28
CA SER A 243 -21.44 7.18 -8.84
C SER A 243 -20.67 6.39 -9.90
N ALA A 244 -19.87 7.05 -10.73
CA ALA A 244 -19.02 6.42 -11.73
C ALA A 244 -17.92 5.60 -11.05
N PHE A 245 -17.24 6.17 -10.08
CA PHE A 245 -16.20 5.50 -9.29
C PHE A 245 -16.72 4.26 -8.56
N LEU A 246 -17.89 4.36 -7.92
CA LEU A 246 -18.47 3.20 -7.24
C LEU A 246 -18.93 2.14 -8.24
N ARG A 247 -19.45 2.52 -9.42
CA ARG A 247 -19.83 1.56 -10.46
C ARG A 247 -18.63 0.87 -11.12
N SER A 248 -17.51 1.57 -11.28
CA SER A 248 -16.30 1.00 -11.88
C SER A 248 -15.59 0.03 -10.93
N HIS A 249 -15.78 0.20 -9.62
CA HIS A 249 -15.06 -0.56 -8.60
C HIS A 249 -15.95 -1.47 -7.74
N ASP A 250 -17.28 -1.49 -7.94
CA ASP A 250 -18.15 -2.40 -7.20
C ASP A 250 -19.48 -2.71 -7.91
N PRO A 251 -19.79 -4.01 -8.00
CA PRO A 251 -21.18 -4.46 -8.01
C PRO A 251 -21.55 -5.42 -6.86
N MET A 252 -20.67 -5.74 -5.90
CA MET A 252 -20.82 -6.98 -5.14
C MET A 252 -20.64 -6.91 -3.62
N TYR A 253 -19.93 -5.92 -3.06
CA TYR A 253 -19.84 -5.80 -1.59
C TYR A 253 -20.86 -4.80 -1.05
N SER A 254 -21.71 -5.25 -0.12
CA SER A 254 -22.48 -4.31 0.70
C SER A 254 -21.48 -3.49 1.51
N TRP A 255 -21.36 -2.21 1.18
CA TRP A 255 -20.62 -1.18 1.91
C TRP A 255 -21.14 -1.02 3.34
N GLN A 256 -20.98 -2.04 4.18
CA GLN A 256 -21.28 -1.96 5.59
C GLN A 256 -20.14 -1.19 6.24
N THR A 257 -20.47 0.00 6.73
CA THR A 257 -19.55 0.87 7.44
C THR A 257 -19.07 0.15 8.69
N ALA A 258 -17.82 -0.34 8.67
CA ALA A 258 -17.15 -0.75 9.90
C ALA A 258 -17.18 0.46 10.85
N ALA A 259 -17.86 0.31 11.98
CA ALA A 259 -18.13 1.42 12.88
C ALA A 259 -16.82 1.95 13.48
N GLY A 260 -16.37 3.09 12.97
CA GLY A 260 -15.83 4.21 13.74
C GLY A 260 -14.82 3.95 14.85
N ASN A 261 -13.90 3.00 14.72
CA ASN A 261 -12.72 3.01 15.58
C ASN A 261 -11.77 4.10 15.07
N GLU A 262 -11.39 5.03 15.95
CA GLU A 262 -10.26 5.94 15.73
C GLU A 262 -9.01 5.09 15.51
N ARG A 263 -8.72 4.75 14.24
CA ARG A 263 -7.57 3.93 13.87
C ARG A 263 -6.32 4.80 13.93
N ASP A 264 -5.35 4.43 14.77
CA ASP A 264 -4.03 5.05 14.76
C ASP A 264 -3.29 4.75 13.45
N SER A 265 -2.67 5.79 12.88
CA SER A 265 -1.88 5.81 11.63
C SER A 265 -2.60 5.27 10.37
N PHE A 266 -3.68 5.93 9.94
CA PHE A 266 -4.40 5.65 8.69
C PHE A 266 -3.49 5.47 7.45
N GLY A 267 -2.35 6.17 7.40
CA GLY A 267 -1.35 5.99 6.33
C GLY A 267 -0.88 4.54 6.19
N ASN A 268 -0.77 3.80 7.29
CA ASN A 268 -0.31 2.41 7.27
C ASN A 268 -1.31 1.45 6.61
N VAL A 269 -2.60 1.74 6.68
CA VAL A 269 -3.63 0.91 6.03
C VAL A 269 -3.50 1.01 4.51
N PHE A 270 -3.54 2.22 3.94
CA PHE A 270 -3.47 2.35 2.49
C PHE A 270 -2.12 1.92 1.93
N VAL A 271 -1.03 2.28 2.62
CA VAL A 271 0.33 1.86 2.26
C VAL A 271 0.48 0.34 2.34
N GLY A 272 -0.13 -0.32 3.32
CA GLY A 272 -0.10 -1.77 3.41
C GLY A 272 -0.78 -2.46 2.22
N HIS A 273 -1.95 -1.99 1.76
CA HIS A 273 -2.57 -2.52 0.54
C HIS A 273 -1.68 -2.30 -0.69
N ALA A 274 -1.07 -1.11 -0.83
CA ALA A 274 -0.16 -0.81 -1.94
C ALA A 274 1.09 -1.70 -1.92
N LYS A 275 1.64 -2.02 -0.74
CA LYS A 275 2.76 -2.96 -0.58
C LYS A 275 2.40 -4.39 -0.94
N VAL A 276 1.24 -4.88 -0.49
CA VAL A 276 0.75 -6.22 -0.88
C VAL A 276 0.53 -6.29 -2.39
N TRP A 277 -0.05 -5.24 -2.99
CA TRP A 277 -0.18 -5.14 -4.44
C TRP A 277 1.18 -5.21 -5.13
N LYS A 278 2.18 -4.45 -4.65
CA LYS A 278 3.52 -4.43 -5.24
C LYS A 278 4.23 -5.78 -5.14
N PHE A 279 4.06 -6.44 -4.00
CA PHE A 279 4.52 -7.82 -3.82
C PHE A 279 3.82 -8.75 -4.83
N ALA A 280 2.49 -8.66 -4.97
CA ALA A 280 1.74 -9.48 -5.90
C ALA A 280 2.14 -9.24 -7.36
N GLU A 281 2.39 -7.99 -7.75
CA GLU A 281 2.91 -7.62 -9.07
C GLU A 281 4.24 -8.32 -9.35
N LYS A 282 5.18 -8.25 -8.40
CA LYS A 282 6.51 -8.87 -8.52
C LYS A 282 6.45 -10.37 -8.80
N TYR A 283 5.50 -11.06 -8.18
CA TYR A 283 5.30 -12.50 -8.35
C TYR A 283 4.20 -12.84 -9.35
N ALA A 284 3.63 -11.86 -10.06
CA ALA A 284 2.53 -12.03 -11.01
C ALA A 284 1.31 -12.78 -10.43
N ILE A 285 0.96 -12.51 -9.17
CA ILE A 285 -0.21 -13.11 -8.50
C ILE A 285 -1.42 -12.23 -8.75
N ALA A 286 -2.00 -12.35 -9.95
CA ALA A 286 -3.06 -11.46 -10.44
C ALA A 286 -4.25 -11.33 -9.48
N ALA A 287 -4.70 -12.42 -8.87
CA ALA A 287 -5.83 -12.37 -7.94
C ALA A 287 -5.53 -11.55 -6.68
N LEU A 288 -4.28 -11.61 -6.18
CA LEU A 288 -3.86 -10.81 -5.04
C LEU A 288 -3.72 -9.33 -5.41
N MET A 289 -3.27 -9.03 -6.63
CA MET A 289 -3.29 -7.65 -7.15
C MET A 289 -4.73 -7.12 -7.20
N ASP A 290 -5.64 -7.85 -7.83
CA ASP A 290 -7.06 -7.49 -7.95
C ASP A 290 -7.70 -7.29 -6.57
N PHE A 291 -7.44 -8.21 -5.63
CA PHE A 291 -7.94 -8.14 -4.26
C PHE A 291 -7.38 -6.94 -3.49
N SER A 292 -6.06 -6.73 -3.52
CA SER A 292 -5.43 -5.60 -2.83
C SER A 292 -5.87 -4.24 -3.38
N THR A 293 -6.07 -4.12 -4.70
CA THR A 293 -6.65 -2.92 -5.31
C THR A 293 -8.09 -2.71 -4.87
N SER A 294 -8.90 -3.76 -4.86
CA SER A 294 -10.30 -3.68 -4.42
C SER A 294 -10.41 -3.23 -2.96
N GLU A 295 -9.59 -3.80 -2.08
CA GLU A 295 -9.56 -3.41 -0.68
C GLU A 295 -9.02 -1.99 -0.47
N LEU A 296 -8.00 -1.56 -1.22
CA LEU A 296 -7.52 -0.19 -1.21
C LEU A 296 -8.63 0.80 -1.58
N ILE A 297 -9.34 0.53 -2.68
CA ILE A 297 -10.47 1.36 -3.12
C ILE A 297 -11.60 1.33 -2.09
N ARG A 298 -11.87 0.17 -1.49
CA ARG A 298 -12.91 0.01 -0.48
C ARG A 298 -12.63 0.90 0.73
N GLU A 299 -11.41 0.82 1.26
CA GLU A 299 -10.97 1.65 2.38
C GLU A 299 -10.99 3.14 2.01
N LEU A 300 -10.55 3.52 0.80
CA LEU A 300 -10.59 4.91 0.33
C LEU A 300 -12.03 5.44 0.27
N ALA A 301 -12.98 4.65 -0.24
CA ALA A 301 -14.39 5.05 -0.32
C ALA A 301 -15.02 5.23 1.08
N CYS A 302 -14.62 4.41 2.04
CA CYS A 302 -15.07 4.46 3.43
C CYS A 302 -14.29 5.50 4.27
N TRP A 303 -13.21 6.06 3.73
CA TRP A 303 -12.29 6.89 4.49
C TRP A 303 -12.94 8.19 4.98
N MET A 304 -12.92 8.39 6.30
CA MET A 304 -13.33 9.65 6.93
C MET A 304 -12.08 10.33 7.51
N ILE A 305 -11.68 11.46 6.92
CA ILE A 305 -10.55 12.25 7.41
C ILE A 305 -10.93 13.71 7.59
N LYS A 306 -10.19 14.41 8.46
CA LYS A 306 -10.29 15.86 8.65
C LYS A 306 -9.54 16.58 7.53
N ASP A 307 -10.08 17.71 7.05
CA ASP A 307 -9.47 18.56 6.01
C ASP A 307 -7.97 18.81 6.25
N SER A 308 -7.61 19.11 7.51
CA SER A 308 -6.24 19.44 7.90
C SER A 308 -5.24 18.28 7.81
N ALA A 309 -5.72 17.04 7.79
CA ALA A 309 -4.88 15.84 7.71
C ALA A 309 -4.93 15.18 6.33
N PHE A 310 -5.94 15.51 5.51
CA PHE A 310 -6.18 14.87 4.23
C PHE A 310 -4.96 14.89 3.32
N VAL A 311 -4.39 16.07 3.02
CA VAL A 311 -3.27 16.18 2.07
C VAL A 311 -2.01 15.50 2.59
N THR A 312 -1.78 15.53 3.89
CA THR A 312 -0.64 14.85 4.52
C THR A 312 -0.74 13.33 4.37
N ASP A 313 -1.88 12.74 4.74
CA ASP A 313 -2.06 11.29 4.75
C ASP A 313 -2.29 10.73 3.34
N PHE A 314 -3.15 11.38 2.55
CA PHE A 314 -3.37 11.02 1.16
C PHE A 314 -2.10 11.23 0.33
N GLY A 315 -1.34 12.30 0.62
CA GLY A 315 -0.07 12.56 -0.02
C GLY A 315 0.97 11.47 0.25
N GLN A 316 0.99 10.85 1.44
CA GLN A 316 1.86 9.70 1.71
C GLN A 316 1.49 8.50 0.83
N LEU A 317 0.19 8.21 0.69
CA LEU A 317 -0.29 7.16 -0.20
C LEU A 317 0.09 7.44 -1.66
N VAL A 318 -0.11 8.67 -2.14
CA VAL A 318 0.24 9.08 -3.50
C VAL A 318 1.74 8.96 -3.73
N ARG A 319 2.58 9.49 -2.84
CA ARG A 319 4.04 9.39 -2.95
C ARG A 319 4.49 7.94 -2.99
N HIS A 320 3.98 7.11 -2.10
CA HIS A 320 4.36 5.69 -2.05
C HIS A 320 3.93 4.94 -3.31
N SER A 321 2.68 5.13 -3.73
CA SER A 321 2.15 4.45 -4.92
C SER A 321 2.89 4.92 -6.16
N TYR A 322 2.98 6.21 -6.45
CA TYR A 322 3.61 6.66 -7.70
C TYR A 322 5.14 6.55 -7.72
N HIS A 323 5.80 6.34 -6.57
CA HIS A 323 7.22 6.01 -6.53
C HIS A 323 7.48 4.51 -6.77
N ASP A 324 6.71 3.63 -6.11
CA ASP A 324 7.02 2.20 -6.04
C ASP A 324 5.99 1.30 -6.75
N CYS A 325 4.75 1.74 -6.97
CA CYS A 325 3.58 0.89 -7.19
C CYS A 325 2.44 1.59 -7.99
N SER A 326 2.14 1.14 -9.20
CA SER A 326 1.01 1.66 -9.99
C SER A 326 -0.36 1.11 -9.54
N ALA A 327 -0.61 1.07 -8.22
CA ALA A 327 -1.90 0.69 -7.67
C ALA A 327 -3.02 1.58 -8.26
N GLY A 328 -3.89 0.96 -9.06
CA GLY A 328 -5.01 1.64 -9.70
C GLY A 328 -6.01 2.22 -8.70
N GLY A 329 -6.85 3.14 -9.16
CA GLY A 329 -7.96 3.68 -8.35
C GLY A 329 -7.68 4.97 -7.58
N ILE A 330 -6.41 5.28 -7.26
CA ILE A 330 -6.06 6.46 -6.44
C ILE A 330 -6.43 7.78 -7.16
N ALA A 331 -6.10 7.91 -8.45
CA ALA A 331 -6.45 9.08 -9.24
C ALA A 331 -7.96 9.22 -9.45
N GLN A 332 -8.67 8.10 -9.62
CA GLN A 332 -10.13 8.09 -9.78
C GLN A 332 -10.84 8.48 -8.48
N PHE A 333 -10.32 8.03 -7.33
CA PHE A 333 -10.78 8.50 -6.02
C PHE A 333 -10.54 10.00 -5.87
N ALA A 334 -9.34 10.49 -6.18
CA ALA A 334 -9.01 11.91 -6.12
C ALA A 334 -9.91 12.76 -7.05
N ALA A 335 -10.28 12.25 -8.23
CA ALA A 335 -11.23 12.91 -9.12
C ALA A 335 -12.61 13.10 -8.48
N CYS A 336 -13.06 12.17 -7.62
CA CYS A 336 -14.35 12.27 -6.93
C CYS A 336 -14.41 13.39 -5.89
N ILE A 337 -13.27 13.72 -5.29
CA ILE A 337 -13.14 14.72 -4.23
C ILE A 337 -12.39 15.97 -4.68
N PHE A 338 -12.05 16.06 -5.97
CA PHE A 338 -11.20 17.12 -6.51
C PHE A 338 -11.74 18.52 -6.19
N GLU A 339 -13.05 18.72 -6.32
CA GLU A 339 -13.69 20.01 -6.05
C GLU A 339 -13.53 20.46 -4.59
N ASP A 340 -13.44 19.51 -3.65
CA ASP A 340 -13.24 19.81 -2.23
C ASP A 340 -11.74 19.90 -1.89
N ALA A 341 -10.90 19.10 -2.55
CA ALA A 341 -9.48 18.96 -2.26
C ALA A 341 -8.61 20.07 -2.89
N LYS A 342 -9.03 20.64 -4.03
CA LYS A 342 -8.20 21.58 -4.81
C LYS A 342 -7.82 22.86 -4.07
N ASP A 343 -8.64 23.25 -3.10
CA ASP A 343 -8.47 24.45 -2.28
C ASP A 343 -7.77 24.14 -0.93
N LEU A 344 -7.43 22.88 -0.66
CA LEU A 344 -6.68 22.49 0.55
C LEU A 344 -5.22 22.93 0.45
N ASP A 345 -4.69 23.40 1.58
CA ASP A 345 -3.27 23.73 1.70
C ASP A 345 -2.40 22.51 1.34
N SER A 346 -1.32 22.72 0.61
CA SER A 346 -0.39 21.67 0.13
C SER A 346 -0.88 20.79 -1.02
N TRP A 347 -2.13 20.92 -1.49
CA TRP A 347 -2.62 20.09 -2.61
C TRP A 347 -1.86 20.37 -3.91
N GLN A 348 -1.61 21.63 -4.22
CA GLN A 348 -0.86 22.03 -5.41
C GLN A 348 0.62 21.61 -5.32
N GLU A 349 1.20 21.65 -4.13
CA GLU A 349 2.53 21.14 -3.83
C GLU A 349 2.61 19.63 -4.11
N LEU A 350 1.61 18.85 -3.68
CA LEU A 350 1.53 17.41 -3.96
C LEU A 350 1.47 17.12 -5.47
N LEU A 351 0.65 17.87 -6.23
CA LEU A 351 0.56 17.71 -7.69
C LEU A 351 1.88 18.05 -8.41
N LYS A 352 2.63 19.03 -7.89
CA LYS A 352 3.97 19.38 -8.40
C LYS A 352 5.01 18.33 -8.04
N GLU A 353 4.93 17.79 -6.83
CA GLU A 353 5.85 16.78 -6.31
C GLU A 353 5.71 15.44 -7.05
N VAL A 354 4.48 15.06 -7.42
CA VAL A 354 4.19 13.78 -8.08
C VAL A 354 3.51 14.01 -9.45
N PRO A 355 4.26 14.35 -10.51
CA PRO A 355 3.69 14.69 -11.81
C PRO A 355 2.90 13.55 -12.47
N ALA A 356 3.29 12.30 -12.23
CA ALA A 356 2.58 11.12 -12.74
C ALA A 356 1.15 11.06 -12.16
N PHE A 357 1.00 11.30 -10.86
CA PHE A 357 -0.30 11.39 -10.21
C PHE A 357 -1.15 12.54 -10.78
N HIS A 358 -0.52 13.70 -11.02
CA HIS A 358 -1.23 14.83 -11.63
C HIS A 358 -1.74 14.49 -13.05
N SER A 359 -0.95 13.77 -13.85
CA SER A 359 -1.37 13.30 -15.18
C SER A 359 -2.57 12.35 -15.08
N ASP A 360 -2.49 11.34 -14.21
CA ASP A 360 -3.55 10.34 -14.05
C ASP A 360 -4.83 10.95 -13.47
N LEU A 361 -4.71 11.93 -12.56
CA LEU A 361 -5.84 12.72 -12.07
C LEU A 361 -6.49 13.51 -13.21
N GLY A 362 -5.70 14.10 -14.10
CA GLY A 362 -6.20 14.79 -15.29
C GLY A 362 -6.99 13.85 -16.22
N HIS A 363 -6.48 12.64 -16.45
CA HIS A 363 -7.18 11.61 -17.22
C HIS A 363 -8.48 11.16 -16.54
N ALA A 364 -8.46 10.90 -15.24
CA ALA A 364 -9.63 10.51 -14.48
C ALA A 364 -10.72 11.60 -14.50
N LEU A 365 -10.34 12.87 -14.35
CA LEU A 365 -11.27 14.00 -14.46
C LEU A 365 -11.86 14.08 -15.86
N ALA A 366 -11.04 13.99 -16.91
CA ALA A 366 -11.50 14.03 -18.29
C ALA A 366 -12.52 12.91 -18.60
N GLU A 367 -12.29 11.70 -18.09
CA GLU A 367 -13.22 10.58 -18.20
C GLU A 367 -14.57 10.89 -17.54
N VAL A 368 -14.57 11.40 -16.31
CA VAL A 368 -15.79 11.81 -15.60
C VAL A 368 -16.53 12.91 -16.38
N TYR A 369 -15.83 13.93 -16.88
CA TYR A 369 -16.46 14.99 -17.68
C TYR A 369 -17.08 14.47 -18.98
N SER A 370 -16.40 13.55 -19.67
CA SER A 370 -16.88 12.99 -20.93
C SER A 370 -18.18 12.19 -20.77
N THR A 371 -18.36 11.52 -19.63
CA THR A 371 -19.58 10.74 -19.34
C THR A 371 -20.71 11.59 -18.77
N TRP A 372 -20.41 12.80 -18.30
CA TRP A 372 -21.36 13.70 -17.67
C TRP A 372 -22.07 14.64 -18.68
N GLN A 373 -21.34 15.20 -19.65
CA GLN A 373 -21.91 16.10 -20.68
C GLN A 373 -23.08 15.52 -21.52
N PRO A 374 -23.14 14.23 -21.85
CA PRO A 374 -24.24 13.67 -22.65
C PRO A 374 -25.62 13.76 -21.98
N ILE A 375 -25.68 13.98 -20.66
CA ILE A 375 -26.92 14.00 -19.89
C ILE A 375 -27.61 15.38 -19.98
N ILE A 376 -26.84 16.47 -20.06
CA ILE A 376 -27.39 17.84 -19.98
C ILE A 376 -27.80 18.40 -21.35
N PHE A 377 -27.18 17.92 -22.43
CA PHE A 377 -27.45 18.41 -23.79
C PHE A 377 -28.35 17.49 -24.63
N ARG A 378 -29.04 16.53 -24.01
CA ARG A 378 -30.00 15.62 -24.67
C ARG A 378 -31.47 15.90 -24.37
N GLU A 379 -31.76 16.89 -23.53
CA GLU A 379 -33.10 17.48 -23.35
C GLU A 379 -33.20 18.80 -24.11
#